data_AF-A0A0D2B0B0-F1
#
_entry.id   AF-A0A0D2B0B0-F1
#
_cell.length_a   1.000
_cell.length_b   1.000
_cell.length_c   1.000
_cell.angle_alpha   90.00
_cell.angle_beta   90.00
_cell.angle_gamma   90.00
#
_symmetry.space_group_name_H-M   'P 1'
#
loop_
_entity.id
_entity.type
_entity.pdbx_description
1 polymer ?
#
loop_
_entity_poly.entity_id
_entity_poly.type
_entity_poly.pdbx_seq_one_letter_code
_entity_poly.pdbx_strand_id
1 'polypeptide(L)'
;MYRKRNGSLGFSFTRFAHAAVPNFFADETPSRTLDLTGYRRDMCYMHQIASADPYTLDERSFYVAGVVDSEGVSKRVYAKLKKNEILREDGLVDTHKIGPRFPHQLALLNIYRQKELVGMLFWWEEECQRLRKLGAEEKDLDALIAESDTKLTQTDEDGAERQAVKETLDQLKFARERVRMKRRQRPSQRDPDVEADKDDIMMAFHGRSKSVPNVGASGVAVGPDRPMQQGQPPQYFPAA
;
A
#
# COMPACT_ATOMS: atom_id res chain seq x y z
N MET A 1 -5.28 -11.59 -12.58
CA MET A 1 -6.31 -11.21 -11.59
C MET A 1 -7.00 -12.45 -11.06
N TYR A 2 -7.43 -12.45 -9.80
CA TYR A 2 -8.25 -13.49 -9.17
C TYR A 2 -9.29 -12.81 -8.26
N ARG A 3 -10.44 -13.43 -7.98
CA ARG A 3 -11.37 -12.90 -6.99
C ARG A 3 -10.93 -13.31 -5.59
N LYS A 4 -10.78 -12.35 -4.68
CA LYS A 4 -10.57 -12.59 -3.25
C LYS A 4 -11.89 -13.10 -2.62
N ARG A 5 -11.79 -13.73 -1.44
CA ARG A 5 -12.97 -14.24 -0.69
C ARG A 5 -14.02 -13.16 -0.37
N ASN A 6 -13.62 -11.89 -0.34
CA ASN A 6 -14.51 -10.74 -0.12
C ASN A 6 -15.14 -10.17 -1.42
N GLY A 7 -15.00 -10.85 -2.56
CA GLY A 7 -15.56 -10.40 -3.85
C GLY A 7 -14.72 -9.35 -4.59
N SER A 8 -13.71 -8.77 -3.95
CA SER A 8 -12.79 -7.81 -4.61
C SER A 8 -11.83 -8.50 -5.58
N LEU A 9 -11.42 -7.79 -6.63
CA LEU A 9 -10.38 -8.24 -7.55
C LEU A 9 -9.02 -8.17 -6.84
N GLY A 10 -8.38 -9.32 -6.64
CA GLY A 10 -6.99 -9.44 -6.26
C GLY A 10 -6.10 -9.57 -7.48
N PHE A 11 -4.98 -8.87 -7.47
CA PHE A 11 -3.90 -9.12 -8.41
C PHE A 11 -2.95 -10.15 -7.79
N SER A 12 -2.55 -11.14 -8.58
CA SER A 12 -1.51 -12.09 -8.20
C SER A 12 -0.42 -11.96 -9.25
N PHE A 13 0.71 -11.42 -8.83
CA PHE A 13 1.92 -11.29 -9.64
C PHE A 13 2.30 -12.63 -10.26
N THR A 14 2.36 -13.68 -9.44
CA THR A 14 2.67 -15.04 -9.88
C THR A 14 1.75 -15.49 -11.02
N ARG A 15 0.42 -15.34 -10.88
CA ARG A 15 -0.52 -15.76 -11.93
C ARG A 15 -0.41 -14.92 -13.21
N PHE A 16 -0.18 -13.62 -13.10
CA PHE A 16 0.00 -12.77 -14.28
C PHE A 16 1.32 -13.09 -14.98
N ALA A 17 2.41 -13.19 -14.22
CA ALA A 17 3.75 -13.48 -14.73
C ALA A 17 3.81 -14.84 -15.46
N HIS A 18 3.22 -15.90 -14.87
CA HIS A 18 3.10 -17.21 -15.52
C HIS A 18 2.20 -17.19 -16.76
N ALA A 19 1.21 -16.29 -16.84
CA ALA A 19 0.36 -16.16 -18.02
C ALA A 19 1.01 -15.32 -19.14
N ALA A 20 1.70 -14.23 -18.77
CA ALA A 20 2.31 -13.30 -19.71
C ALA A 20 3.62 -13.84 -20.30
N VAL A 21 4.40 -14.59 -19.52
CA VAL A 21 5.65 -15.20 -19.98
C VAL A 21 5.84 -16.61 -19.36
N PRO A 22 5.10 -17.63 -19.86
CA PRO A 22 5.03 -18.95 -19.23
C PRO A 22 6.40 -19.60 -19.01
N ASN A 23 7.26 -19.60 -20.04
CA ASN A 23 8.57 -20.27 -19.97
C ASN A 23 9.60 -19.49 -19.13
N PHE A 24 9.39 -18.20 -18.90
CA PHE A 24 10.33 -17.37 -18.15
C PHE A 24 10.15 -17.54 -16.64
N PHE A 25 8.91 -17.76 -16.19
CA PHE A 25 8.57 -17.99 -14.79
C PHE A 25 8.34 -19.47 -14.44
N ALA A 26 8.29 -20.39 -15.41
CA ALA A 26 8.08 -21.83 -15.18
C ALA A 26 9.20 -22.55 -14.40
N ASP A 27 10.39 -21.96 -14.30
CA ASP A 27 11.51 -22.60 -13.60
C ASP A 27 11.37 -22.38 -12.08
N GLU A 28 10.74 -23.35 -11.40
CA GLU A 28 10.49 -23.42 -9.95
C GLU A 28 11.73 -23.85 -9.15
N THR A 29 12.94 -23.49 -9.59
CA THR A 29 14.08 -23.55 -8.66
C THR A 29 13.75 -22.61 -7.49
N PRO A 30 13.96 -23.02 -6.22
CA PRO A 30 13.52 -22.27 -5.05
C PRO A 30 14.39 -21.02 -4.88
N SER A 31 14.21 -20.05 -5.75
CA SER A 31 14.76 -18.72 -5.59
C SER A 31 13.89 -18.03 -4.56
N ARG A 32 14.44 -17.88 -3.35
CA ARG A 32 13.90 -17.12 -2.22
C ARG A 32 13.59 -15.64 -2.52
N THR A 33 13.45 -15.22 -3.78
CA THR A 33 13.59 -13.83 -4.24
C THR A 33 12.77 -13.51 -5.50
N LEU A 34 11.58 -14.10 -5.69
CA LEU A 34 10.68 -13.63 -6.77
C LEU A 34 10.06 -12.26 -6.46
N ASP A 35 10.01 -11.90 -5.18
CA ASP A 35 9.59 -10.60 -4.71
C ASP A 35 10.81 -9.74 -4.36
N LEU A 36 10.79 -8.46 -4.79
CA LEU A 36 11.70 -7.47 -4.22
C LEU A 36 11.58 -7.55 -2.69
N THR A 37 12.71 -7.72 -2.01
CA THR A 37 12.76 -7.67 -0.55
C THR A 37 12.11 -6.38 -0.04
N GLY A 38 11.47 -6.42 1.13
CA GLY A 38 10.80 -5.25 1.72
C GLY A 38 11.68 -4.01 1.76
N TYR A 39 12.96 -4.18 2.08
CA TYR A 39 13.95 -3.10 2.06
C TYR A 39 14.10 -2.44 0.68
N ARG A 40 14.19 -3.22 -0.40
CA ARG A 40 14.32 -2.68 -1.76
C ARG A 40 13.06 -1.93 -2.21
N ARG A 41 11.88 -2.42 -1.80
CA ARG A 41 10.60 -1.72 -2.00
C ARG A 41 10.61 -0.37 -1.28
N ASP A 42 11.08 -0.33 -0.04
CA ASP A 42 11.20 0.92 0.73
C ASP A 42 12.15 1.91 0.05
N MET A 43 13.30 1.45 -0.43
CA MET A 43 14.27 2.32 -1.12
C MET A 43 13.67 2.95 -2.39
N CYS A 44 13.00 2.13 -3.21
CA CYS A 44 12.29 2.64 -4.39
C CYS A 44 11.19 3.63 -3.98
N TYR A 45 10.38 3.27 -2.99
CA TYR A 45 9.27 4.11 -2.53
C TYR A 45 9.73 5.48 -2.02
N MET A 46 10.77 5.49 -1.18
CA MET A 46 11.32 6.72 -0.61
C MET A 46 11.94 7.62 -1.69
N HIS A 47 12.61 7.02 -2.68
CA HIS A 47 13.14 7.76 -3.84
C HIS A 47 12.04 8.47 -4.61
N GLN A 48 10.94 7.76 -4.89
CA GLN A 48 9.87 8.32 -5.70
C GLN A 48 9.02 9.34 -4.96
N ILE A 49 8.72 9.13 -3.68
CA ILE A 49 7.96 10.13 -2.91
C ILE A 49 8.74 11.43 -2.73
N ALA A 50 10.07 11.39 -2.75
CA ALA A 50 10.90 12.58 -2.75
C ALA A 50 10.98 13.28 -4.13
N SER A 51 10.53 12.62 -5.19
CA SER A 51 10.51 13.17 -6.55
C SER A 51 9.37 14.18 -6.73
N ALA A 52 9.52 15.05 -7.73
CA ALA A 52 8.48 16.03 -8.09
C ALA A 52 7.20 15.35 -8.59
N ASP A 53 7.34 14.20 -9.28
CA ASP A 53 6.23 13.36 -9.69
C ASP A 53 6.38 11.96 -9.07
N PRO A 54 5.67 11.67 -7.97
CA PRO A 54 5.81 10.41 -7.24
C PRO A 54 5.30 9.18 -7.96
N TYR A 55 4.70 9.30 -9.16
CA TYR A 55 4.12 8.16 -9.88
C TYR A 55 5.02 7.63 -11.00
N THR A 56 6.01 8.42 -11.40
CA THR A 56 6.85 8.14 -12.56
C THR A 56 8.17 7.53 -12.12
N LEU A 57 8.69 6.60 -12.90
CA LEU A 57 10.05 6.09 -12.71
C LEU A 57 11.02 6.99 -13.45
N ASP A 58 12.18 7.24 -12.84
CA ASP A 58 13.30 7.99 -13.37
C ASP A 58 14.47 7.06 -13.73
N GLU A 59 15.52 7.64 -14.31
CA GLU A 59 16.73 6.91 -14.70
C GLU A 59 17.45 6.22 -13.53
N ARG A 60 17.26 6.70 -12.29
CA ARG A 60 17.94 6.21 -11.08
C ARG A 60 17.15 5.18 -10.31
N SER A 61 15.85 5.06 -10.58
CA SER A 61 14.90 4.21 -9.87
C SER A 61 15.39 2.78 -9.72
N PHE A 62 15.90 2.18 -10.79
CA PHE A 62 16.33 0.77 -10.81
C PHE A 62 17.63 0.54 -10.03
N TYR A 63 18.51 1.55 -10.00
CA TYR A 63 19.71 1.52 -9.19
C TYR A 63 19.38 1.66 -7.70
N VAL A 64 18.54 2.64 -7.34
CA VAL A 64 18.15 2.87 -5.94
C VAL A 64 17.37 1.69 -5.36
N ALA A 65 16.50 1.06 -6.17
CA ALA A 65 15.80 -0.16 -5.81
C ALA A 65 16.72 -1.39 -5.71
N GLY A 66 18.00 -1.30 -6.10
CA GLY A 66 18.95 -2.41 -6.07
C GLY A 66 18.68 -3.51 -7.10
N VAL A 67 17.89 -3.21 -8.14
CA VAL A 67 17.67 -4.12 -9.29
C VAL A 67 18.90 -4.17 -10.18
N VAL A 68 19.63 -3.06 -10.27
CA VAL A 68 20.90 -2.98 -11.00
C VAL A 68 22.00 -2.41 -10.13
N ASP A 69 23.23 -2.86 -10.34
CA ASP A 69 24.36 -2.53 -9.46
C ASP A 69 25.07 -1.22 -9.85
N SER A 70 24.66 -0.56 -10.95
CA SER A 70 25.26 0.71 -11.38
C SER A 70 24.25 1.66 -12.04
N GLU A 71 24.44 2.96 -11.82
CA GLU A 71 23.63 4.01 -12.46
C GLU A 71 23.69 3.93 -14.00
N GLY A 72 24.86 3.63 -14.57
CA GLY A 72 25.02 3.49 -16.02
C GLY A 72 24.21 2.34 -16.63
N VAL A 73 24.02 1.24 -15.90
CA VAL A 73 23.09 0.18 -16.31
C VAL A 73 21.65 0.65 -16.13
N SER A 74 21.32 1.33 -15.03
CA SER A 74 19.98 1.88 -14.76
C SER A 74 19.48 2.78 -15.88
N LYS A 75 20.32 3.70 -16.37
CA LYS A 75 20.01 4.56 -17.53
C LYS A 75 19.71 3.77 -18.81
N ARG A 76 20.50 2.72 -19.08
CA ARG A 76 20.29 1.85 -20.24
C ARG A 76 19.00 1.04 -20.11
N VAL A 77 18.68 0.56 -18.91
CA VAL A 77 17.41 -0.11 -18.61
C VAL A 77 16.25 0.86 -18.84
N TYR A 78 16.31 2.07 -18.28
CA TYR A 78 15.30 3.11 -18.47
C TYR A 78 15.04 3.40 -19.95
N ALA A 79 16.10 3.66 -20.73
CA ALA A 79 16.00 3.91 -22.16
C ALA A 79 15.40 2.74 -22.93
N LYS A 80 15.74 1.49 -22.56
CA LYS A 80 15.17 0.29 -23.17
C LYS A 80 13.71 0.10 -22.79
N LEU A 81 13.32 0.37 -21.55
CA LEU A 81 11.92 0.28 -21.13
C LEU A 81 11.06 1.31 -21.85
N LYS A 82 11.55 2.55 -22.02
CA LYS A 82 10.90 3.58 -22.85
C LYS A 82 10.79 3.15 -24.31
N LYS A 83 11.88 2.66 -24.91
CA LYS A 83 11.88 2.18 -26.30
C LYS A 83 10.85 1.07 -26.57
N ASN A 84 10.55 0.25 -25.57
CA ASN A 84 9.58 -0.83 -25.69
C ASN A 84 8.20 -0.46 -25.12
N GLU A 85 7.94 0.82 -24.85
CA GLU A 85 6.67 1.37 -24.33
C GLU A 85 6.24 0.81 -22.97
N ILE A 86 7.13 0.12 -22.25
CA ILE A 86 6.86 -0.37 -20.88
C ILE A 86 6.91 0.79 -19.89
N LEU A 87 7.75 1.78 -20.18
CA LEU A 87 7.62 3.11 -19.62
C LEU A 87 7.07 4.03 -20.70
N ARG A 88 6.02 4.77 -20.36
CA ARG A 88 5.49 5.83 -21.21
C ARG A 88 6.45 7.02 -21.24
N GLU A 89 6.18 7.98 -22.12
CA GLU A 89 7.02 9.18 -22.25
C GLU A 89 7.12 9.98 -20.96
N ASP A 90 6.01 10.03 -20.20
CA ASP A 90 5.89 10.62 -18.88
C ASP A 90 6.61 9.81 -17.78
N GLY A 91 7.04 8.58 -18.04
CA GLY A 91 7.69 7.71 -17.06
C GLY A 91 6.73 6.83 -16.25
N LEU A 92 5.44 6.81 -16.59
CA LEU A 92 4.48 5.87 -16.01
C LEU A 92 4.75 4.45 -16.50
N VAL A 93 4.62 3.47 -15.60
CA VAL A 93 4.74 2.05 -15.90
C VAL A 93 3.46 1.55 -16.57
N ASP A 94 3.62 0.82 -17.68
CA ASP A 94 2.57 0.08 -18.36
C ASP A 94 2.94 -1.40 -18.43
N THR A 95 2.42 -2.19 -17.49
CA THR A 95 2.80 -3.60 -17.37
C THR A 95 2.16 -4.48 -18.44
N HIS A 96 1.14 -4.01 -19.16
CA HIS A 96 0.52 -4.75 -20.26
C HIS A 96 1.47 -4.93 -21.45
N LYS A 97 2.49 -4.08 -21.55
CA LYS A 97 3.52 -4.16 -22.60
C LYS A 97 4.61 -5.19 -22.28
N ILE A 98 4.62 -5.75 -21.06
CA ILE A 98 5.50 -6.85 -20.68
C ILE A 98 4.95 -8.15 -21.27
N GLY A 99 5.53 -8.58 -22.38
CA GLY A 99 5.14 -9.79 -23.09
C GLY A 99 6.27 -10.81 -23.25
N PRO A 100 6.05 -11.87 -24.05
CA PRO A 100 7.02 -12.96 -24.24
C PRO A 100 8.38 -12.53 -24.78
N ARG A 101 8.45 -11.37 -25.45
CA ARG A 101 9.69 -10.81 -26.01
C ARG A 101 10.50 -9.99 -25.00
N PHE A 102 9.97 -9.73 -23.81
CA PHE A 102 10.64 -8.97 -22.74
C PHE A 102 12.08 -9.44 -22.46
N PRO A 103 12.36 -10.76 -22.38
CA PRO A 103 13.70 -11.23 -22.06
C PRO A 103 14.74 -10.84 -23.12
N HIS A 104 14.31 -10.82 -24.40
CA HIS A 104 15.14 -10.40 -25.53
C HIS A 104 15.29 -8.88 -25.58
N GLN A 105 14.24 -8.14 -25.24
CA GLN A 105 14.25 -6.67 -25.21
C GLN A 105 15.24 -6.13 -24.18
N LEU A 106 15.37 -6.82 -23.04
CA LEU A 106 16.29 -6.48 -21.95
C LEU A 106 17.46 -7.46 -21.79
N ALA A 107 17.96 -8.03 -22.89
CA ALA A 107 19.09 -8.96 -22.89
C ALA A 107 20.41 -8.39 -22.29
N LEU A 108 20.47 -7.08 -21.99
CA LEU A 108 21.59 -6.46 -21.26
C LEU A 108 21.64 -6.86 -19.78
N LEU A 109 20.55 -7.42 -19.24
CA LEU A 109 20.45 -7.96 -17.89
C LEU A 109 20.41 -9.48 -17.95
N ASN A 110 20.95 -10.15 -16.93
CA ASN A 110 20.79 -11.59 -16.79
C ASN A 110 19.33 -11.94 -16.42
N ILE A 111 18.95 -13.21 -16.60
CA ILE A 111 17.57 -13.68 -16.38
C ILE A 111 17.04 -13.36 -14.98
N TYR A 112 17.91 -13.42 -13.97
CA TYR A 112 17.57 -13.15 -12.58
C TYR A 112 17.22 -11.66 -12.37
N ARG A 113 18.07 -10.76 -12.85
CA ARG A 113 17.83 -9.30 -12.79
C ARG A 113 16.62 -8.89 -13.63
N GLN A 114 16.36 -9.58 -14.75
CA GLN A 114 15.15 -9.36 -15.52
C GLN A 114 13.89 -9.75 -14.72
N LYS A 115 13.91 -10.87 -13.98
CA LYS A 115 12.82 -11.26 -13.07
C LYS A 115 12.62 -10.24 -11.95
N GLU A 116 13.70 -9.79 -11.31
CA GLU A 116 13.65 -8.74 -10.27
C GLU A 116 13.06 -7.43 -10.80
N LEU A 117 13.48 -7.01 -12.00
CA LEU A 117 12.96 -5.81 -12.64
C LEU A 117 11.47 -5.92 -12.93
N VAL A 118 11.01 -7.06 -13.46
CA VAL A 118 9.57 -7.29 -13.68
C VAL A 118 8.83 -7.21 -12.35
N GLY A 119 9.32 -7.87 -11.29
CA GLY A 119 8.76 -7.77 -9.96
C GLY A 119 8.67 -6.33 -9.45
N MET A 120 9.70 -5.51 -9.66
CA MET A 120 9.71 -4.10 -9.29
C MET A 120 8.66 -3.30 -10.05
N LEU A 121 8.56 -3.48 -11.37
CA LEU A 121 7.62 -2.74 -12.22
C LEU A 121 6.17 -3.02 -11.84
N PHE A 122 5.82 -4.29 -11.61
CA PHE A 122 4.49 -4.68 -11.15
C PHE A 122 4.18 -4.12 -9.77
N TRP A 123 5.09 -4.30 -8.82
CA TRP A 123 4.92 -3.75 -7.48
C TRP A 123 4.74 -2.23 -7.51
N TRP A 124 5.52 -1.52 -8.33
CA TRP A 124 5.42 -0.07 -8.45
C TRP A 124 4.10 0.37 -9.07
N GLU A 125 3.60 -0.35 -10.09
CA GLU A 125 2.28 -0.07 -10.65
C GLU A 125 1.16 -0.24 -9.61
N GLU A 126 1.21 -1.31 -8.81
CA GLU A 126 0.28 -1.53 -7.70
C GLU A 126 0.38 -0.41 -6.64
N GLU A 127 1.60 0.01 -6.31
CA GLU A 127 1.83 1.09 -5.35
C GLU A 127 1.28 2.42 -5.89
N CYS A 128 1.46 2.72 -7.17
CA CYS A 128 0.85 3.88 -7.82
C CYS A 128 -0.68 3.82 -7.77
N GLN A 129 -1.28 2.65 -7.97
CA GLN A 129 -2.73 2.47 -7.82
C GLN A 129 -3.17 2.72 -6.37
N ARG A 130 -2.43 2.23 -5.38
CA ARG A 130 -2.69 2.47 -3.95
C ARG A 130 -2.61 3.95 -3.61
N LEU A 131 -1.55 4.63 -4.05
CA LEU A 131 -1.36 6.07 -3.82
C LEU A 131 -2.46 6.91 -4.46
N ARG A 132 -2.93 6.56 -5.66
CA ARG A 132 -4.07 7.24 -6.30
C ARG A 132 -5.36 7.06 -5.53
N LYS A 133 -5.62 5.86 -4.98
CA LYS A 133 -6.80 5.62 -4.12
C LYS A 133 -6.75 6.48 -2.86
N LEU A 134 -5.61 6.51 -2.17
CA LEU A 134 -5.42 7.36 -1.00
C LEU A 134 -5.56 8.85 -1.35
N GLY A 135 -5.07 9.29 -2.50
CA GLY A 135 -5.23 10.67 -2.97
C GLY A 135 -6.68 11.03 -3.31
N ALA A 136 -7.46 10.09 -3.86
CA ALA A 136 -8.89 10.28 -4.07
C ALA A 136 -9.66 10.35 -2.74
N GLU A 137 -9.35 9.45 -1.80
CA GLU A 137 -9.92 9.45 -0.45
C GLU A 137 -9.61 10.75 0.31
N GLU A 138 -8.37 11.24 0.26
CA GLU A 138 -7.99 12.53 0.85
C GLU A 138 -8.81 13.68 0.26
N LYS A 139 -9.00 13.69 -1.06
CA LYS A 139 -9.78 14.72 -1.77
C LYS A 139 -11.27 14.69 -1.39
N ASP A 140 -11.84 13.49 -1.28
CA ASP A 140 -13.24 13.31 -0.88
C ASP A 140 -13.45 13.77 0.58
N LEU A 141 -12.50 13.46 1.47
CA LEU A 141 -12.50 13.95 2.86
C LEU A 141 -12.35 15.47 2.92
N ASP A 142 -11.49 16.09 2.11
CA ASP A 142 -11.35 17.55 2.06
C ASP A 142 -12.66 18.23 1.62
N ALA A 143 -13.39 17.64 0.67
CA ALA A 143 -14.70 18.14 0.24
C ALA A 143 -15.74 18.05 1.37
N LEU A 144 -15.80 16.92 2.09
CA LEU A 144 -16.69 16.73 3.24
C LEU A 144 -16.35 17.68 4.40
N ILE A 145 -15.06 17.90 4.68
CA ILE A 145 -14.61 18.85 5.69
C ILE A 145 -15.06 20.27 5.32
N ALA A 146 -14.88 20.69 4.08
CA ALA A 146 -15.32 22.01 3.62
C ALA A 146 -16.84 22.19 3.73
N GLU A 147 -17.62 21.16 3.42
CA GLU A 147 -19.07 21.16 3.59
C GLU A 147 -19.47 21.25 5.09
N SER A 148 -18.83 20.47 5.95
CA SER A 148 -19.07 20.48 7.40
C SER A 148 -18.64 21.80 8.06
N ASP A 149 -17.52 22.40 7.64
CA ASP A 149 -17.10 23.73 8.10
C ASP A 149 -18.16 24.78 7.71
N THR A 150 -18.67 24.73 6.48
CA THR A 150 -19.73 25.65 6.02
C THR A 150 -21.01 25.48 6.84
N LYS A 151 -21.45 24.23 7.10
CA LYS A 151 -22.61 23.96 7.96
C LYS A 151 -22.41 24.50 9.37
N LEU A 152 -21.23 24.29 9.96
CA LEU A 152 -20.91 24.79 11.30
C LEU A 152 -21.01 26.32 11.40
N THR A 153 -20.66 27.05 10.34
CA THR A 153 -20.81 28.51 10.30
C THR A 153 -22.25 28.99 10.13
N GLN A 154 -23.14 28.15 9.59
CA GLN A 154 -24.56 28.47 9.37
C GLN A 154 -25.46 28.03 10.53
N THR A 155 -24.99 27.14 11.41
CA THR A 155 -25.75 26.68 12.59
C THR A 155 -25.61 27.68 13.75
N ASP A 156 -26.76 28.08 14.30
CA ASP A 156 -26.85 28.98 15.47
C ASP A 156 -26.05 28.46 16.69
N GLU A 157 -25.62 29.39 17.56
CA GLU A 157 -24.50 29.17 18.48
C GLU A 157 -24.73 28.16 19.60
N ASP A 158 -25.97 27.87 20.02
CA ASP A 158 -26.26 27.11 21.24
C ASP A 158 -27.23 25.94 21.04
N GLY A 159 -26.88 25.01 20.14
CA GLY A 159 -27.66 23.81 19.86
C GLY A 159 -26.87 22.50 19.92
N ALA A 160 -27.52 21.42 20.35
CA ALA A 160 -26.98 20.05 20.25
C ALA A 160 -26.57 19.68 18.81
N GLU A 161 -27.19 20.30 17.81
CA GLU A 161 -26.86 20.17 16.40
C GLU A 161 -25.46 20.70 16.07
N ARG A 162 -25.06 21.87 16.61
CA ARG A 162 -23.72 22.43 16.40
C ARG A 162 -22.64 21.53 16.99
N GLN A 163 -22.92 20.94 18.15
CA GLN A 163 -22.01 19.98 18.80
C GLN A 163 -21.86 18.70 17.96
N ALA A 164 -22.95 18.17 17.40
CA ALA A 164 -22.91 16.99 16.52
C ALA A 164 -22.16 17.27 15.20
N VAL A 165 -22.33 18.45 14.60
CA VAL A 165 -21.58 18.87 13.41
C VAL A 165 -20.09 18.99 13.73
N LYS A 166 -19.73 19.57 14.87
CA LYS A 166 -18.34 19.68 15.34
C LYS A 166 -17.69 18.30 15.55
N GLU A 167 -18.39 17.37 16.21
CA GLU A 167 -17.89 16.00 16.41
C GLU A 167 -17.67 15.28 15.08
N THR A 168 -18.60 15.43 14.14
CA THR A 168 -18.45 14.89 12.78
C THR A 168 -17.23 15.47 12.07
N LEU A 169 -17.03 16.78 12.21
CA LEU A 169 -15.92 17.49 11.59
C LEU A 169 -14.56 17.04 12.15
N ASP A 170 -14.46 16.85 13.46
CA ASP A 170 -13.27 16.31 14.11
C ASP A 170 -12.97 14.87 13.64
N GLN A 171 -14.01 14.04 13.44
CA GLN A 171 -13.86 12.69 12.88
C GLN A 171 -13.34 12.73 11.44
N LEU A 172 -13.87 13.62 10.59
CA LEU A 172 -13.40 13.76 9.20
C LEU A 172 -11.94 14.24 9.15
N LYS A 173 -11.55 15.18 10.02
CA LYS A 173 -10.15 15.62 10.16
C LYS A 173 -9.22 14.49 10.61
N PHE A 174 -9.67 13.67 11.56
CA PHE A 174 -8.93 12.49 12.01
C PHE A 174 -8.78 11.44 10.89
N ALA A 175 -9.86 11.15 10.16
CA ALA A 175 -9.83 10.25 9.02
C ALA A 175 -8.83 10.73 7.95
N ARG A 176 -8.83 12.04 7.63
CA ARG A 176 -7.88 12.63 6.70
C ARG A 176 -6.44 12.46 7.17
N GLU A 177 -6.15 12.70 8.45
CA GLU A 177 -4.80 12.51 8.97
C GLU A 177 -4.38 11.04 8.92
N ARG A 178 -5.31 10.09 9.13
CA ARG A 178 -5.03 8.66 8.94
C ARG A 178 -4.62 8.34 7.50
N VAL A 179 -5.31 8.90 6.50
CA VAL A 179 -4.92 8.75 5.09
C VAL A 179 -3.51 9.30 4.84
N ARG A 180 -3.19 10.48 5.40
CA ARG A 180 -1.85 11.07 5.33
C ARG A 180 -0.79 10.19 6.00
N MET A 181 -1.12 9.56 7.13
CA MET A 181 -0.24 8.60 7.79
C MET A 181 0.00 7.36 6.92
N LYS A 182 -1.05 6.75 6.36
CA LYS A 182 -0.94 5.61 5.42
C LYS A 182 -0.07 5.94 4.19
N ARG A 183 -0.13 7.20 3.72
CA ARG A 183 0.70 7.69 2.61
C ARG A 183 2.17 7.94 3.00
N ARG A 184 2.49 8.16 4.27
CA ARG A 184 3.88 8.35 4.74
C ARG A 184 4.57 7.03 5.11
N GLN A 185 3.80 5.98 5.35
CA GLN A 185 4.33 4.68 5.77
C GLN A 185 5.08 3.97 4.64
N ARG A 186 6.28 3.51 4.97
CA ARG A 186 7.08 2.67 4.08
C ARG A 186 6.41 1.32 3.86
N PRO A 187 6.55 0.70 2.67
CA PRO A 187 6.03 -0.64 2.40
C PRO A 187 6.29 -1.66 3.51
N SER A 188 7.49 -1.70 4.08
CA SER A 188 7.84 -2.65 5.15
C SER A 188 7.18 -2.38 6.51
N GLN A 189 6.70 -1.15 6.74
CA GLN A 189 6.11 -0.71 8.01
C GLN A 189 4.58 -0.86 8.03
N ARG A 190 3.98 -1.24 6.90
CA ARG A 190 2.53 -1.31 6.76
C ARG A 190 2.00 -2.58 7.38
N ASP A 191 0.97 -2.43 8.19
CA ASP A 191 0.20 -3.55 8.72
C ASP A 191 -0.85 -4.00 7.69
N PRO A 192 -0.85 -5.27 7.27
CA PRO A 192 -1.78 -5.77 6.26
C PRO A 192 -3.25 -5.70 6.68
N ASP A 193 -3.57 -5.67 7.97
CA ASP A 193 -4.95 -5.51 8.44
C ASP A 193 -5.41 -4.04 8.36
N VAL A 194 -4.48 -3.09 8.56
CA VAL A 194 -4.69 -1.64 8.37
C VAL A 194 -4.87 -1.27 6.90
N GLU A 195 -4.12 -1.91 6.02
CA GLU A 195 -4.23 -1.71 4.56
C GLU A 195 -5.48 -2.40 3.97
N ALA A 196 -6.04 -3.39 4.68
CA ALA A 196 -7.27 -4.06 4.31
C ALA A 196 -8.52 -3.42 4.92
N ASP A 197 -8.36 -2.31 5.65
CA ASP A 197 -9.41 -1.60 6.40
C ASP A 197 -10.22 -2.54 7.31
N LYS A 198 -9.58 -3.61 7.84
CA LYS A 198 -10.24 -4.56 8.75
C LYS A 198 -10.25 -4.06 10.18
N ASP A 199 -9.31 -3.19 10.51
CA ASP A 199 -9.29 -2.33 11.68
C ASP A 199 -10.30 -1.18 11.48
N ASP A 200 -11.55 -1.59 11.33
CA ASP A 200 -12.68 -0.71 11.11
C ASP A 200 -13.03 -0.02 12.43
N ILE A 201 -12.17 0.92 12.82
CA ILE A 201 -12.36 1.83 13.93
C ILE A 201 -13.66 2.62 13.71
N MET A 202 -14.07 2.86 12.45
CA MET A 202 -15.39 3.42 12.16
C MET A 202 -16.50 2.51 12.70
N MET A 203 -16.47 1.20 12.49
CA MET A 203 -17.43 0.26 13.11
C MET A 203 -17.31 0.20 14.64
N ALA A 204 -16.11 0.33 15.20
CA ALA A 204 -15.90 0.31 16.66
C ALA A 204 -16.50 1.55 17.38
N PHE A 205 -16.54 2.70 16.70
CA PHE A 205 -17.11 3.94 17.27
C PHE A 205 -18.59 4.16 16.89
N HIS A 206 -19.05 3.66 15.75
CA HIS A 206 -20.48 3.71 15.36
C HIS A 206 -21.32 2.61 16.03
N GLY A 207 -20.71 1.58 16.62
CA GLY A 207 -21.39 0.48 17.30
C GLY A 207 -21.95 0.77 18.69
N ARG A 208 -21.74 1.98 19.26
CA ARG A 208 -22.17 2.30 20.64
C ARG A 208 -23.47 3.09 20.76
N SER A 209 -24.28 3.17 19.71
CA SER A 209 -25.60 3.80 19.77
C SER A 209 -26.63 3.04 18.95
N LYS A 210 -27.11 1.92 19.50
CA LYS A 210 -28.53 1.54 19.67
C LYS A 210 -28.62 0.02 19.87
N SER A 211 -28.98 -0.36 21.10
CA SER A 211 -29.64 -1.63 21.47
C SER A 211 -29.10 -2.93 20.84
N VAL A 212 -28.21 -3.61 21.54
CA VAL A 212 -28.14 -5.08 21.48
C VAL A 212 -28.32 -5.60 22.90
N PRO A 213 -29.31 -6.48 23.18
CA PRO A 213 -29.51 -7.04 24.50
C PRO A 213 -28.30 -7.89 24.89
N ASN A 214 -27.88 -7.71 26.13
CA ASN A 214 -26.93 -8.55 26.84
C ASN A 214 -27.44 -10.00 26.84
N VAL A 215 -27.00 -10.83 25.89
CA VAL A 215 -27.23 -12.28 25.95
C VAL A 215 -26.12 -12.86 26.81
N GLY A 216 -26.53 -13.24 28.02
CA GLY A 216 -25.66 -13.70 29.08
C GLY A 216 -24.77 -14.87 28.68
N ALA A 217 -23.51 -14.73 29.05
CA ALA A 217 -22.61 -15.85 29.24
C ALA A 217 -23.05 -16.64 30.48
N SER A 218 -23.44 -17.90 30.30
CA SER A 218 -23.58 -18.89 31.36
C SER A 218 -23.10 -20.27 30.89
N GLY A 219 -21.95 -20.69 31.44
CA GLY A 219 -21.49 -22.07 31.68
C GLY A 219 -21.04 -22.90 30.47
N VAL A 220 -19.96 -23.70 30.49
CA VAL A 220 -19.22 -24.34 31.60
C VAL A 220 -17.79 -24.75 31.14
N ALA A 221 -16.80 -24.40 31.98
CA ALA A 221 -15.50 -25.01 32.38
C ALA A 221 -14.74 -26.02 31.45
N VAL A 222 -13.40 -26.14 31.43
CA VAL A 222 -12.42 -26.34 32.54
C VAL A 222 -10.97 -26.12 32.04
N GLY A 223 -10.08 -25.47 32.84
CA GLY A 223 -8.62 -25.73 32.85
C GLY A 223 -7.70 -24.49 32.99
N PRO A 224 -6.62 -24.50 33.82
CA PRO A 224 -6.37 -23.42 34.78
C PRO A 224 -5.20 -22.44 34.49
N ASP A 225 -5.39 -21.23 35.04
CA ASP A 225 -4.41 -20.30 35.63
C ASP A 225 -3.20 -19.80 34.85
N ARG A 226 -3.35 -18.60 34.25
CA ARG A 226 -2.40 -17.48 34.41
C ARG A 226 -3.13 -16.12 34.36
N PRO A 227 -2.96 -15.22 35.35
CA PRO A 227 -3.51 -13.87 35.27
C PRO A 227 -2.71 -13.01 34.27
N MET A 228 -3.39 -12.46 33.24
CA MET A 228 -2.86 -11.40 32.39
C MET A 228 -2.79 -10.10 33.19
N GLN A 229 -1.58 -9.64 33.50
CA GLN A 229 -1.35 -8.28 33.99
C GLN A 229 -1.44 -7.31 32.80
N GLN A 230 -2.51 -6.51 32.78
CA GLN A 230 -2.61 -5.31 31.96
C GLN A 230 -1.68 -4.21 32.51
N GLY A 231 -0.90 -3.57 31.64
CA GLY A 231 -0.46 -2.19 31.83
C GLY A 231 0.91 -1.94 32.46
N GLN A 232 2.01 -2.43 31.87
CA GLN A 232 3.33 -1.82 32.10
C GLN A 232 3.99 -1.38 30.77
N PRO A 233 4.56 -0.16 30.68
CA PRO A 233 5.34 0.27 29.53
C PRO A 233 6.68 -0.48 29.46
N PRO A 234 7.25 -0.66 28.24
CA PRO A 234 8.42 -1.49 28.02
C PRO A 234 9.66 -0.95 28.74
N GLN A 235 10.31 -1.80 29.53
CA GLN A 235 11.60 -1.51 30.16
C GLN A 235 12.73 -1.76 29.15
N TYR A 236 13.57 -0.75 28.94
CA TYR A 236 14.82 -0.86 28.18
C TYR A 236 15.95 -1.25 29.12
N PHE A 237 16.58 -2.41 28.87
CA PHE A 237 17.85 -2.76 29.49
C PHE A 237 19.01 -2.26 28.61
N PRO A 238 20.03 -1.59 29.18
CA PRO A 238 21.26 -1.31 28.45
C PRO A 238 22.06 -2.60 28.25
N ALA A 239 22.50 -2.83 27.02
CA ALA A 239 23.41 -3.93 26.70
C ALA A 239 24.79 -3.68 27.36
N ALA A 240 25.34 -4.72 27.98
CA ALA A 240 26.73 -4.77 28.40
C ALA A 240 27.63 -5.19 27.23
#